data_AF-A0A9P1PT53-F1
#
_entry.id   AF-A0A9P1PT53-F1
#
_cell.length_a   1.000
_cell.length_b   1.000
_cell.length_c   1.000
_cell.angle_alpha   90.00
_cell.angle_beta   90.00
_cell.angle_gamma   90.00
#
_symmetry.space_group_name_H-M   'P 1'
#
loop_
_entity.id
_entity.type
_entity.pdbx_description
1 polymer ?
#
loop_
_entity_poly.entity_id
_entity_poly.type
_entity_poly.pdbx_seq_one_letter_code
_entity_poly.pdbx_strand_id
1 'polypeptide(L)'
;MIIGFGNNVASSLASDITASQTRITVMPGTGKIFQKLLTTDISNDSISHHIYAKITLTDSQQSVYEICHLIAVSQDILTVVRGQEGTTARGWHLNDVVANFATRGSEQHFVQVEQLQAGDYLSAVAGGTENNLTISLPSTSSANDWVLRSPILVLPTKTNTGQATLMVTLAGRVMGTYPLCKGNNVPLWAGDIVKNVPIVVVFAPELSSFLVLNPGNGVVDEALFLKKSANGADIPDKVRFIENLGLRDTVNKAAGALQKSQNGADIPEKNQFAHNINVFTQAESDARYLKVADNLPVGIPLPWPLATPPAGWLVCHGQAFNKAQFPQLAKAYPNGVLPDLRGVFIRGWNNGRNLDSGRTLLSFQGDAIRNITGFYIQNLAGNSYWNGCGGAFYQEGNAFGHHANNSGGNGATTKRFDASRVVPTANENRPVNMAFNYIVRAA
;
A
#
# COMPACT_ATOMS: atom_id res chain seq x y z
N MET A 1 42.43 25.04 1.69
CA MET A 1 42.92 25.91 2.79
C MET A 1 42.18 25.52 4.05
N ILE A 2 42.86 25.04 5.09
CA ILE A 2 42.23 24.84 6.40
C ILE A 2 42.18 26.21 7.07
N ILE A 3 40.98 26.77 7.24
CA ILE A 3 40.79 27.99 8.03
C ILE A 3 40.68 27.56 9.49
N GLY A 4 41.67 27.91 10.30
CA GLY A 4 41.69 27.67 11.73
C GLY A 4 41.74 28.99 12.50
N PHE A 5 41.42 28.97 13.79
CA PHE A 5 41.48 30.18 14.62
C PHE A 5 42.86 30.86 14.65
N GLY A 6 43.93 30.10 14.37
CA GLY A 6 45.31 30.61 14.35
C GLY A 6 45.74 31.34 13.07
N ASN A 7 45.00 31.23 11.96
CA ASN A 7 45.33 31.86 10.67
C ASN A 7 44.25 32.85 10.16
N ASN A 8 43.21 33.11 10.94
CA ASN A 8 42.26 34.19 10.71
C ASN A 8 42.86 35.53 11.18
N VAL A 9 43.41 36.31 10.25
CA VAL A 9 44.12 37.57 10.56
C VAL A 9 43.54 38.71 9.76
N ALA A 10 43.45 39.89 10.38
CA ALA A 10 42.97 41.13 9.78
C ALA A 10 43.73 42.33 10.35
N SER A 11 43.97 43.33 9.51
CA SER A 11 44.50 44.66 9.85
C SER A 11 43.97 45.67 8.83
N SER A 12 44.50 46.89 8.88
CA SER A 12 44.26 47.93 7.88
C SER A 12 45.56 48.47 7.30
N LEU A 13 45.48 49.05 6.10
CA LEU A 13 46.58 49.79 5.49
C LEU A 13 46.93 51.02 6.33
N ALA A 14 48.22 51.25 6.53
CA ALA A 14 48.76 52.40 7.25
C ALA A 14 49.01 53.63 6.36
N SER A 15 48.77 53.51 5.04
CA SER A 15 48.84 54.60 4.07
C SER A 15 48.10 54.22 2.78
N ASP A 16 47.79 55.21 1.94
CA ASP A 16 47.32 54.97 0.58
C ASP A 16 48.36 54.18 -0.23
N ILE A 17 47.89 53.30 -1.10
CA ILE A 17 48.70 52.53 -2.03
C ILE A 17 48.14 52.60 -3.44
N THR A 18 48.99 52.45 -4.43
CA THR A 18 48.68 52.41 -5.86
C THR A 18 48.55 50.96 -6.36
N ALA A 19 47.99 50.80 -7.57
CA ALA A 19 47.83 49.50 -8.22
C ALA A 19 49.16 48.76 -8.49
N SER A 20 50.26 49.51 -8.67
CA SER A 20 51.58 48.95 -8.98
C SER A 20 52.46 48.68 -7.75
N GLN A 21 52.06 49.16 -6.56
CA GLN A 21 52.82 48.91 -5.34
C GLN A 21 52.69 47.45 -4.88
N THR A 22 53.84 46.79 -4.74
CA THR A 22 53.96 45.39 -4.27
C THR A 22 54.43 45.28 -2.83
N ARG A 23 54.79 46.41 -2.20
CA ARG A 23 55.09 46.51 -0.76
C ARG A 23 54.04 47.41 -0.15
N ILE A 24 53.25 46.85 0.77
CA ILE A 24 52.15 47.55 1.44
C ILE A 24 52.41 47.57 2.93
N THR A 25 52.15 48.70 3.58
CA THR A 25 52.36 48.86 5.02
C THR A 25 51.02 48.71 5.74
N VAL A 26 50.96 47.82 6.73
CA VAL A 26 49.79 47.68 7.60
C VAL A 26 49.98 48.45 8.92
N MET A 27 48.90 48.61 9.68
CA MET A 27 48.95 49.35 10.95
C MET A 27 50.08 48.86 11.88
N PRO A 28 50.73 49.76 12.65
CA PRO A 28 51.88 49.40 13.47
C PRO A 28 51.63 48.22 14.41
N GLY A 29 52.56 47.27 14.44
CA GLY A 29 52.52 46.06 15.27
C GLY A 29 51.67 44.92 14.70
N THR A 30 51.02 45.10 13.55
CA THR A 30 50.13 44.10 12.95
C THR A 30 50.77 43.28 11.83
N GLY A 31 51.95 43.63 11.32
CA GLY A 31 52.60 42.77 10.31
C GLY A 31 52.98 41.39 10.87
N LYS A 32 53.31 41.31 12.16
CA LYS A 32 53.67 40.04 12.84
C LYS A 32 52.56 38.98 12.80
N ILE A 33 51.28 39.37 12.72
CA ILE A 33 50.18 38.39 12.59
C ILE A 33 50.11 37.81 11.17
N PHE A 34 50.47 38.57 10.13
CA PHE A 34 50.57 38.07 8.75
C PHE A 34 51.79 37.18 8.52
N GLN A 35 52.89 37.40 9.26
CA GLN A 35 54.07 36.53 9.21
C GLN A 35 53.71 35.06 9.49
N LYS A 36 52.72 34.81 10.37
CA LYS A 36 52.23 33.47 10.71
C LYS A 36 51.52 32.77 9.53
N LEU A 37 51.07 33.51 8.52
CA LEU A 37 50.48 32.91 7.32
C LEU A 37 51.52 32.26 6.41
N LEU A 38 52.78 32.67 6.54
CA LEU A 38 53.90 32.16 5.74
C LEU A 38 54.64 30.99 6.43
N THR A 39 54.08 30.42 7.50
CA THR A 39 54.70 29.32 8.25
C THR A 39 54.10 27.94 7.93
N THR A 40 53.17 27.84 6.97
CA THR A 40 52.56 26.57 6.55
C THR A 40 52.91 26.25 5.10
N ASP A 41 53.54 25.08 4.89
CA ASP A 41 54.02 24.54 3.61
C ASP A 41 52.89 24.32 2.59
N ILE A 42 52.93 25.08 1.48
CA ILE A 42 52.28 24.68 0.23
C ILE A 42 53.30 24.91 -0.89
N SER A 43 54.00 23.86 -1.32
CA SER A 43 54.95 23.93 -2.43
C SER A 43 54.24 24.28 -3.73
N ASN A 44 54.75 25.27 -4.47
CA ASN A 44 54.30 25.62 -5.83
C ASN A 44 55.50 25.63 -6.78
N ASP A 45 55.53 24.69 -7.72
CA ASP A 45 56.66 24.50 -8.65
C ASP A 45 56.71 25.53 -9.79
N SER A 46 55.73 26.46 -9.85
CA SER A 46 55.59 27.44 -10.95
C SER A 46 56.15 28.84 -10.63
N ILE A 47 56.67 29.06 -9.41
CA ILE A 47 57.28 30.34 -8.98
C ILE A 47 58.51 30.08 -8.09
N SER A 48 59.50 30.99 -8.12
CA SER A 48 60.75 30.86 -7.35
C SER A 48 60.60 30.99 -5.82
N HIS A 49 59.38 31.14 -5.30
CA HIS A 49 59.08 31.28 -3.88
C HIS A 49 58.16 30.14 -3.43
N HIS A 50 58.69 29.23 -2.62
CA HIS A 50 58.03 27.95 -2.26
C HIS A 50 56.87 28.06 -1.26
N ILE A 51 56.58 29.25 -0.70
CA ILE A 51 55.47 29.47 0.25
C ILE A 51 54.84 30.84 -0.02
N TYR A 52 53.53 30.88 -0.22
CA TYR A 52 52.75 32.12 -0.26
C TYR A 52 51.45 31.95 0.54
N ALA A 53 50.91 33.04 1.07
CA ALA A 53 49.58 33.08 1.68
C ALA A 53 48.64 33.97 0.87
N LYS A 54 47.34 33.68 0.91
CA LYS A 54 46.33 34.53 0.27
C LYS A 54 45.89 35.61 1.26
N ILE A 55 45.91 36.86 0.83
CA ILE A 55 45.32 37.97 1.59
C ILE A 55 44.43 38.78 0.64
N THR A 56 43.39 39.37 1.21
CA THR A 56 42.40 40.19 0.51
C THR A 56 42.54 41.63 0.96
N LEU A 57 42.66 42.54 0.00
CA LEU A 57 42.48 43.97 0.20
C LEU A 57 41.03 44.31 -0.10
N THR A 58 40.37 45.07 0.77
CA THR A 58 38.98 45.48 0.56
C THR A 58 38.68 46.77 1.29
N ASP A 59 37.68 47.50 0.83
CA ASP A 59 37.22 48.70 1.52
C ASP A 59 36.55 48.35 2.87
N SER A 60 36.32 49.37 3.69
CA SER A 60 35.68 49.19 5.01
C SER A 60 34.27 48.56 4.98
N GLN A 61 33.59 48.57 3.82
CA GLN A 61 32.25 47.99 3.63
C GLN A 61 32.29 46.62 2.95
N GLN A 62 33.48 46.12 2.61
CA GLN A 62 33.73 44.91 1.84
C GLN A 62 33.03 44.90 0.47
N SER A 63 32.86 46.07 -0.15
CA SER A 63 32.06 46.23 -1.38
C SER A 63 32.85 45.91 -2.65
N VAL A 64 34.16 46.14 -2.61
CA VAL A 64 35.11 45.74 -3.66
C VAL A 64 36.32 45.11 -3.02
N TYR A 65 36.92 44.11 -3.68
CA TYR A 65 38.06 43.38 -3.16
C TYR A 65 39.12 43.09 -4.23
N GLU A 66 40.35 42.86 -3.77
CA GLU A 66 41.46 42.38 -4.56
C GLU A 66 42.17 41.26 -3.80
N ILE A 67 42.45 40.16 -4.48
CA ILE A 67 43.18 39.03 -3.92
C ILE A 67 44.65 39.19 -4.24
N CYS A 68 45.49 39.06 -3.22
CA CYS A 68 46.94 39.16 -3.33
C CYS A 68 47.59 37.88 -2.78
N HIS A 69 48.72 37.48 -3.35
CA HIS A 69 49.59 36.48 -2.75
C HIS A 69 50.65 37.18 -1.91
N LEU A 70 50.56 37.05 -0.59
CA LEU A 70 51.60 37.45 0.35
C LEU A 70 52.79 36.51 0.20
N ILE A 71 53.97 37.05 -0.04
CA ILE A 71 55.20 36.28 -0.28
C ILE A 71 56.31 36.58 0.73
N ALA A 72 56.26 37.73 1.42
CA ALA A 72 57.17 38.03 2.52
C ALA A 72 56.56 39.04 3.49
N VAL A 73 57.02 39.04 4.73
CA VAL A 73 56.66 40.02 5.75
C VAL A 73 57.95 40.52 6.41
N SER A 74 58.06 41.84 6.61
CA SER A 74 59.17 42.47 7.31
C SER A 74 58.64 43.59 8.19
N GLN A 75 58.66 43.38 9.50
CA GLN A 75 57.95 44.25 10.47
C GLN A 75 56.48 44.42 10.06
N ASP A 76 56.03 45.65 9.79
CA ASP A 76 54.68 45.99 9.35
C ASP A 76 54.53 46.14 7.82
N ILE A 77 55.56 45.75 7.06
CA ILE A 77 55.54 45.78 5.59
C ILE A 77 55.28 44.37 5.05
N LEU A 78 54.22 44.24 4.25
CA LEU A 78 53.84 43.04 3.52
C LEU A 78 54.31 43.16 2.07
N THR A 79 55.04 42.15 1.57
CA THR A 79 55.40 42.03 0.16
C THR A 79 54.42 41.09 -0.52
N VAL A 80 53.76 41.57 -1.56
CA VAL A 80 52.63 40.89 -2.21
C VAL A 80 52.76 40.85 -3.73
N VAL A 81 52.19 39.80 -4.33
CA VAL A 81 51.83 39.74 -5.75
C VAL A 81 50.35 40.13 -5.85
N ARG A 82 50.06 41.19 -6.61
CA ARG A 82 48.75 41.85 -6.73
C ARG A 82 47.84 41.16 -7.77
N GLY A 83 46.53 41.40 -7.72
CA GLY A 83 45.57 41.00 -8.77
C GLY A 83 45.51 39.49 -9.08
N GLN A 84 45.38 38.66 -8.06
CA GLN A 84 45.32 37.20 -8.18
C GLN A 84 43.87 36.70 -8.27
N GLU A 85 43.68 35.43 -8.65
CA GLU A 85 42.35 34.78 -8.81
C GLU A 85 41.36 35.56 -9.70
N GLY A 86 41.88 36.23 -10.73
CA GLY A 86 41.07 37.02 -11.68
C GLY A 86 40.64 38.39 -11.16
N THR A 87 41.12 38.82 -9.98
CA THR A 87 40.92 40.19 -9.49
C THR A 87 41.89 41.17 -10.16
N THR A 88 41.52 42.45 -10.24
CA THR A 88 42.37 43.49 -10.85
C THR A 88 43.06 44.32 -9.78
N ALA A 89 44.38 44.51 -9.91
CA ALA A 89 45.15 45.36 -9.00
C ALA A 89 44.68 46.81 -9.04
N ARG A 90 44.49 47.44 -7.88
CA ARG A 90 43.99 48.83 -7.79
C ARG A 90 44.61 49.64 -6.65
N GLY A 91 44.31 50.93 -6.63
CA GLY A 91 44.65 51.78 -5.49
C GLY A 91 43.72 51.51 -4.31
N TRP A 92 44.28 51.54 -3.10
CA TRP A 92 43.56 51.37 -1.83
C TRP A 92 43.94 52.50 -0.88
N HIS A 93 43.03 52.87 0.00
CA HIS A 93 43.17 54.01 0.89
C HIS A 93 43.64 53.61 2.28
N LEU A 94 44.21 54.57 3.01
CA LEU A 94 44.45 54.48 4.44
C LEU A 94 43.20 53.93 5.16
N ASN A 95 43.42 53.01 6.09
CA ASN A 95 42.39 52.28 6.85
C ASN A 95 41.63 51.18 6.10
N ASP A 96 41.80 51.03 4.78
CA ASP A 96 41.22 49.89 4.06
C ASP A 96 41.78 48.57 4.59
N VAL A 97 40.94 47.54 4.55
CA VAL A 97 41.16 46.27 5.25
C VAL A 97 42.13 45.39 4.47
N VAL A 98 43.06 44.79 5.21
CA VAL A 98 43.91 43.70 4.74
C VAL A 98 43.62 42.48 5.60
N ALA A 99 43.16 41.38 5.02
CA ALA A 99 42.78 40.20 5.81
C ALA A 99 42.93 38.88 5.05
N ASN A 100 43.07 37.77 5.77
CA ASN A 100 43.04 36.43 5.19
C ASN A 100 41.60 35.90 5.09
N PHE A 101 40.85 36.40 4.10
CA PHE A 101 39.50 35.90 3.83
C PHE A 101 39.49 34.62 3.00
N ALA A 102 38.43 33.83 3.16
CA ALA A 102 38.11 32.79 2.19
C ALA A 102 37.89 33.46 0.83
N THR A 103 38.47 32.89 -0.21
CA THR A 103 38.34 33.36 -1.58
C THR A 103 37.56 32.32 -2.36
N ARG A 104 36.94 32.73 -3.48
CA ARG A 104 36.27 31.80 -4.38
C ARG A 104 37.19 30.63 -4.77
N GLY A 105 38.48 30.90 -5.02
CA GLY A 105 39.45 29.85 -5.31
C GLY A 105 39.71 28.92 -4.11
N SER A 106 39.73 29.42 -2.87
CA SER A 106 39.91 28.54 -1.71
C SER A 106 38.65 27.73 -1.37
N GLU A 107 37.46 28.27 -1.61
CA GLU A 107 36.18 27.60 -1.40
C GLU A 107 35.85 26.54 -2.46
N GLN A 108 36.37 26.68 -3.69
CA GLN A 108 36.29 25.63 -4.71
C GLN A 108 36.95 24.30 -4.29
N HIS A 109 37.83 24.33 -3.29
CA HIS A 109 38.45 23.13 -2.72
C HIS A 109 37.60 22.49 -1.61
N PHE A 110 36.49 23.12 -1.22
CA PHE A 110 35.53 22.54 -0.26
C PHE A 110 34.51 21.66 -0.98
N VAL A 111 34.01 20.66 -0.24
CA VAL A 111 32.90 19.83 -0.68
C VAL A 111 31.65 20.70 -0.83
N GLN A 112 31.06 20.69 -2.01
CA GLN A 112 29.82 21.42 -2.30
C GLN A 112 28.60 20.58 -1.89
N VAL A 113 27.47 21.23 -1.62
CA VAL A 113 26.23 20.54 -1.20
C VAL A 113 25.71 19.61 -2.29
N GLU A 114 25.79 20.03 -3.56
CA GLU A 114 25.38 19.22 -4.71
C GLU A 114 26.24 17.96 -4.83
N GLN A 115 27.55 18.08 -4.60
CA GLN A 115 28.49 16.94 -4.64
C GLN A 115 28.21 15.93 -3.53
N LEU A 116 27.82 16.41 -2.34
CA LEU A 116 27.42 15.56 -1.23
C LEU A 116 26.10 14.84 -1.52
N GLN A 117 25.11 15.56 -2.04
CA GLN A 117 23.78 15.01 -2.36
C GLN A 117 23.82 14.03 -3.54
N ALA A 118 24.65 14.30 -4.55
CA ALA A 118 24.89 13.39 -5.68
C ALA A 118 25.79 12.20 -5.30
N GLY A 119 26.48 12.25 -4.15
CA GLY A 119 27.38 11.21 -3.71
C GLY A 119 28.67 11.13 -4.53
N ASP A 120 29.14 12.25 -5.07
CA ASP A 120 30.29 12.31 -6.00
C ASP A 120 31.57 11.67 -5.45
N TYR A 121 31.76 11.73 -4.13
CA TYR A 121 32.95 11.19 -3.46
C TYR A 121 32.83 9.70 -3.08
N LEU A 122 31.63 9.13 -3.15
CA LEU A 122 31.34 7.76 -2.68
C LEU A 122 30.57 6.93 -3.71
N SER A 123 30.34 7.45 -4.92
CA SER A 123 29.63 6.73 -5.96
C SER A 123 30.26 6.93 -7.34
N ALA A 124 30.25 5.87 -8.14
CA ALA A 124 30.75 5.91 -9.51
C ALA A 124 30.08 4.87 -10.40
N VAL A 125 29.96 5.22 -11.68
CA VAL A 125 29.60 4.26 -12.72
C VAL A 125 30.85 3.46 -13.09
N ALA A 126 30.75 2.13 -13.06
CA ALA A 126 31.86 1.25 -13.35
C ALA A 126 32.23 1.28 -14.84
N GLY A 127 33.50 1.57 -15.12
CA GLY A 127 34.14 1.29 -16.40
C GLY A 127 34.69 -0.13 -16.48
N GLY A 128 35.53 -0.38 -17.48
CA GLY A 128 36.29 -1.63 -17.61
C GLY A 128 35.54 -2.80 -18.26
N THR A 129 35.82 -4.00 -17.80
CA THR A 129 35.26 -5.26 -18.31
C THR A 129 34.27 -5.89 -17.33
N GLU A 130 33.67 -7.01 -17.71
CA GLU A 130 32.73 -7.77 -16.87
C GLU A 130 33.34 -8.19 -15.53
N ASN A 131 34.65 -8.47 -15.50
CA ASN A 131 35.37 -9.01 -14.34
C ASN A 131 36.50 -8.08 -13.84
N ASN A 132 36.76 -6.97 -14.53
CA ASN A 132 37.73 -5.96 -14.10
C ASN A 132 37.04 -4.59 -14.15
N LEU A 133 36.30 -4.30 -13.08
CA LEU A 133 35.60 -3.04 -12.93
C LEU A 133 36.59 -1.94 -12.58
N THR A 134 36.35 -0.74 -13.07
CA THR A 134 37.15 0.45 -12.74
C THR A 134 36.26 1.59 -12.27
N ILE A 135 36.67 2.29 -11.22
CA ILE A 135 36.00 3.52 -10.76
C ILE A 135 37.01 4.62 -10.56
N SER A 136 36.59 5.86 -10.80
CA SER A 136 37.36 7.06 -10.45
C SER A 136 36.51 7.92 -9.52
N LEU A 137 37.03 8.20 -8.33
CA LEU A 137 36.42 9.10 -7.37
C LEU A 137 37.29 10.36 -7.23
N PRO A 138 36.69 11.53 -7.02
CA PRO A 138 37.44 12.73 -6.65
C PRO A 138 38.03 12.56 -5.24
N SER A 139 39.15 13.24 -4.98
CA SER A 139 39.76 13.32 -3.64
C SER A 139 40.43 14.67 -3.48
N THR A 140 40.35 15.23 -2.27
CA THR A 140 41.08 16.45 -1.86
C THR A 140 42.29 16.14 -0.99
N SER A 141 42.54 14.86 -0.69
CA SER A 141 43.69 14.43 0.11
C SER A 141 44.94 14.25 -0.75
N SER A 142 46.03 14.91 -0.37
CA SER A 142 47.38 14.71 -0.92
C SER A 142 48.21 13.69 -0.13
N ALA A 143 47.68 13.13 0.96
CA ALA A 143 48.41 12.23 1.84
C ALA A 143 48.52 10.81 1.26
N ASN A 144 49.70 10.21 1.37
CA ASN A 144 49.99 8.85 0.91
C ASN A 144 49.39 7.75 1.82
N ASP A 145 48.95 8.10 3.02
CA ASP A 145 48.51 7.14 4.06
C ASP A 145 46.97 7.01 4.15
N TRP A 146 46.27 7.24 3.04
CA TRP A 146 44.81 7.17 3.04
C TRP A 146 44.31 5.73 3.24
N VAL A 147 43.51 5.51 4.28
CA VAL A 147 42.76 4.27 4.48
C VAL A 147 41.31 4.52 4.07
N LEU A 148 40.86 3.85 3.02
CA LEU A 148 39.46 3.88 2.61
C LEU A 148 38.60 3.18 3.67
N ARG A 149 37.77 3.95 4.38
CA ARG A 149 36.87 3.45 5.43
C ARG A 149 35.39 3.59 5.09
N SER A 150 35.06 4.41 4.09
CA SER A 150 33.67 4.65 3.68
C SER A 150 33.22 3.59 2.67
N PRO A 151 31.95 3.13 2.76
CA PRO A 151 31.35 2.33 1.70
C PRO A 151 31.30 3.11 0.38
N ILE A 152 31.52 2.40 -0.73
CA ILE A 152 31.40 2.96 -2.09
C ILE A 152 30.20 2.31 -2.78
N LEU A 153 29.36 3.13 -3.41
CA LEU A 153 28.30 2.68 -4.30
C LEU A 153 28.85 2.58 -5.74
N VAL A 154 28.89 1.38 -6.29
CA VAL A 154 29.33 1.16 -7.67
C VAL A 154 28.11 0.84 -8.52
N LEU A 155 27.91 1.56 -9.63
CA LEU A 155 26.88 1.25 -10.62
C LEU A 155 27.51 0.44 -11.78
N PRO A 156 27.31 -0.88 -11.84
CA PRO A 156 27.93 -1.73 -12.86
C PRO A 156 27.33 -1.49 -14.24
N THR A 157 28.17 -1.41 -15.27
CA THR A 157 27.72 -1.28 -16.67
C THR A 157 27.60 -2.63 -17.39
N LYS A 158 28.12 -3.71 -16.77
CA LYS A 158 28.14 -5.08 -17.27
C LYS A 158 27.86 -6.07 -16.13
N THR A 159 27.35 -7.24 -16.50
CA THR A 159 27.18 -8.37 -15.59
C THR A 159 28.48 -9.16 -15.56
N ASN A 160 28.95 -9.57 -14.38
CA ASN A 160 30.19 -10.35 -14.28
C ASN A 160 29.99 -11.79 -14.77
N THR A 161 31.03 -12.37 -15.36
CA THR A 161 31.02 -13.74 -15.88
C THR A 161 31.87 -14.70 -15.06
N GLY A 162 32.48 -14.21 -13.98
CA GLY A 162 33.24 -15.01 -13.02
C GLY A 162 33.73 -14.16 -11.85
N GLN A 163 34.89 -14.51 -11.29
CA GLN A 163 35.53 -13.71 -10.25
C GLN A 163 35.84 -12.30 -10.77
N ALA A 164 35.55 -11.29 -9.97
CA ALA A 164 35.69 -9.90 -10.37
C ALA A 164 36.67 -9.13 -9.48
N THR A 165 37.24 -8.07 -10.03
CA THR A 165 38.13 -7.12 -9.34
C THR A 165 37.62 -5.70 -9.52
N LEU A 166 37.99 -4.81 -8.61
CA LEU A 166 37.71 -3.38 -8.66
C LEU A 166 39.02 -2.59 -8.58
N MET A 167 39.34 -1.86 -9.63
CA MET A 167 40.40 -0.86 -9.62
C MET A 167 39.83 0.47 -9.15
N VAL A 168 40.42 1.04 -8.10
CA VAL A 168 40.00 2.33 -7.54
C VAL A 168 41.03 3.38 -7.90
N THR A 169 40.59 4.42 -8.60
CA THR A 169 41.36 5.62 -8.89
C THR A 169 40.81 6.78 -8.06
N LEU A 170 41.69 7.54 -7.42
CA LEU A 170 41.33 8.76 -6.68
C LEU A 170 42.08 9.95 -7.25
N ALA A 171 41.36 11.01 -7.60
CA ALA A 171 41.97 12.24 -8.12
C ALA A 171 43.03 11.96 -9.21
N GLY A 172 42.78 10.98 -10.09
CA GLY A 172 43.68 10.57 -11.17
C GLY A 172 44.78 9.56 -10.79
N ARG A 173 44.93 9.20 -9.51
CA ARG A 173 45.91 8.21 -9.04
C ARG A 173 45.26 6.84 -8.81
N VAL A 174 45.84 5.79 -9.40
CA VAL A 174 45.42 4.40 -9.11
C VAL A 174 45.88 4.02 -7.71
N MET A 175 44.94 3.65 -6.85
CA MET A 175 45.20 3.21 -5.47
C MET A 175 45.53 1.72 -5.42
N GLY A 176 44.92 0.95 -6.30
CA GLY A 176 45.11 -0.49 -6.40
C GLY A 176 44.00 -1.15 -7.19
N THR A 177 44.20 -2.43 -7.47
CA THR A 177 43.17 -3.34 -7.99
C THR A 177 42.93 -4.41 -6.94
N TYR A 178 41.70 -4.51 -6.47
CA TYR A 178 41.35 -5.35 -5.34
C TYR A 178 40.32 -6.40 -5.77
N PRO A 179 40.39 -7.64 -5.24
CA PRO A 179 39.33 -8.62 -5.44
C PRO A 179 37.98 -8.12 -4.92
N LEU A 180 36.90 -8.43 -5.63
CA LEU A 180 35.54 -8.32 -5.13
C LEU A 180 35.14 -9.67 -4.55
N CYS A 181 34.65 -9.67 -3.32
CA CYS A 181 34.30 -10.87 -2.56
C CYS A 181 32.93 -10.73 -1.90
N LYS A 182 32.27 -11.86 -1.61
CA LYS A 182 31.18 -11.96 -0.62
C LYS A 182 31.78 -12.09 0.79
N GLY A 183 30.93 -12.21 1.82
CA GLY A 183 31.37 -12.43 3.21
C GLY A 183 32.40 -13.56 3.35
N ASN A 184 33.36 -13.42 4.26
CA ASN A 184 34.49 -14.35 4.47
C ASN A 184 35.45 -14.52 3.27
N ASN A 185 35.70 -13.47 2.49
CA ASN A 185 36.67 -13.48 1.38
C ASN A 185 36.38 -14.49 0.27
N VAL A 186 35.11 -14.89 0.12
CA VAL A 186 34.68 -15.80 -0.95
C VAL A 186 34.59 -15.01 -2.26
N PRO A 187 35.28 -15.42 -3.35
CA PRO A 187 35.19 -14.72 -4.62
C PRO A 187 33.77 -14.66 -5.18
N LEU A 188 33.46 -13.63 -5.97
CA LEU A 188 32.19 -13.58 -6.71
C LEU A 188 32.11 -14.70 -7.76
N TRP A 189 30.91 -15.20 -7.99
CA TRP A 189 30.50 -16.05 -9.10
C TRP A 189 29.90 -15.23 -10.23
N ALA A 190 29.80 -15.84 -11.42
CA ALA A 190 29.10 -15.26 -12.56
C ALA A 190 27.66 -14.83 -12.16
N GLY A 191 27.29 -13.60 -12.51
CA GLY A 191 25.97 -13.04 -12.22
C GLY A 191 25.79 -12.40 -10.83
N ASP A 192 26.80 -12.44 -9.94
CA ASP A 192 26.72 -11.74 -8.65
C ASP A 192 26.75 -10.21 -8.78
N ILE A 193 27.28 -9.69 -9.87
CA ILE A 193 27.18 -8.31 -10.29
C ILE A 193 26.23 -8.29 -11.48
N VAL A 194 25.15 -7.54 -11.38
CA VAL A 194 24.16 -7.40 -12.46
C VAL A 194 24.27 -6.00 -13.06
N LYS A 195 24.32 -5.94 -14.39
CA LYS A 195 24.30 -4.66 -15.13
C LYS A 195 23.16 -3.76 -14.63
N ASN A 196 23.48 -2.48 -14.40
CA ASN A 196 22.57 -1.43 -13.95
C ASN A 196 21.96 -1.64 -12.55
N VAL A 197 22.41 -2.63 -11.78
CA VAL A 197 22.00 -2.83 -10.39
C VAL A 197 23.12 -2.33 -9.47
N PRO A 198 22.92 -1.24 -8.71
CA PRO A 198 23.96 -0.71 -7.82
C PRO A 198 24.41 -1.74 -6.79
N ILE A 199 25.73 -1.83 -6.59
CA ILE A 199 26.34 -2.64 -5.54
C ILE A 199 27.05 -1.74 -4.52
N VAL A 200 26.95 -2.10 -3.24
CA VAL A 200 27.68 -1.44 -2.16
C VAL A 200 28.92 -2.27 -1.85
N VAL A 201 30.09 -1.64 -1.93
CA VAL A 201 31.37 -2.27 -1.64
C VAL A 201 32.04 -1.62 -0.43
N VAL A 202 32.58 -2.44 0.46
CA VAL A 202 33.33 -1.99 1.65
C VAL A 202 34.72 -2.58 1.62
N PHE A 203 35.74 -1.74 1.74
CA PHE A 203 37.12 -2.21 1.76
C PHE A 203 37.43 -2.91 3.10
N ALA A 204 37.97 -4.12 3.03
CA ALA A 204 38.43 -4.90 4.17
C ALA A 204 39.97 -4.95 4.16
N PRO A 205 40.66 -4.09 4.93
CA PRO A 205 42.13 -3.99 4.90
C PRO A 205 42.84 -5.31 5.20
N GLU A 206 42.32 -6.09 6.14
CA GLU A 206 42.88 -7.37 6.57
C GLU A 206 42.81 -8.44 5.47
N LEU A 207 41.85 -8.31 4.55
CA LEU A 207 41.66 -9.21 3.42
C LEU A 207 42.26 -8.66 2.12
N SER A 208 42.64 -7.38 2.10
CA SER A 208 43.04 -6.65 0.89
C SER A 208 42.01 -6.79 -0.25
N SER A 209 40.72 -6.81 0.08
CA SER A 209 39.61 -7.01 -0.84
C SER A 209 38.43 -6.11 -0.51
N PHE A 210 37.51 -5.97 -1.46
CA PHE A 210 36.22 -5.31 -1.25
C PHE A 210 35.14 -6.36 -1.02
N LEU A 211 34.41 -6.20 0.07
CA LEU A 211 33.21 -6.98 0.36
C LEU A 211 32.01 -6.34 -0.33
N VAL A 212 31.35 -7.09 -1.21
CA VAL A 212 30.09 -6.72 -1.84
C VAL A 212 28.96 -7.08 -0.89
N LEU A 213 28.22 -6.09 -0.41
CA LEU A 213 27.17 -6.29 0.60
C LEU A 213 25.88 -6.85 0.02
N ASN A 214 25.60 -6.56 -1.26
CA ASN A 214 24.36 -6.93 -1.94
C ASN A 214 24.61 -7.58 -3.32
N PRO A 215 25.34 -8.71 -3.40
CA PRO A 215 25.49 -9.43 -4.67
C PRO A 215 24.12 -9.90 -5.17
N GLY A 216 23.88 -9.82 -6.49
CA GLY A 216 22.59 -10.06 -7.16
C GLY A 216 22.01 -11.46 -7.05
N ASN A 217 22.79 -12.45 -6.58
CA ASN A 217 22.34 -13.79 -6.22
C ASN A 217 22.42 -14.08 -4.70
N GLY A 218 22.67 -13.07 -3.87
CA GLY A 218 22.80 -13.20 -2.42
C GLY A 218 24.01 -13.99 -1.94
N VAL A 219 24.05 -14.23 -0.62
CA VAL A 219 24.99 -15.14 0.08
C VAL A 219 24.41 -16.56 0.16
N VAL A 220 23.33 -16.84 -0.58
CA VAL A 220 22.71 -18.16 -0.58
C VAL A 220 23.50 -19.07 -1.52
N ASP A 221 24.40 -19.83 -0.93
CA ASP A 221 25.08 -20.92 -1.60
C ASP A 221 24.06 -22.00 -1.94
N GLU A 222 23.65 -22.09 -3.21
CA GLU A 222 22.79 -23.17 -3.70
C GLU A 222 23.37 -24.56 -3.44
N ALA A 223 24.68 -24.70 -3.22
CA ALA A 223 25.32 -25.96 -2.86
C ALA A 223 25.09 -26.37 -1.40
N LEU A 224 24.69 -25.43 -0.52
CA LEU A 224 24.28 -25.74 0.86
C LEU A 224 22.83 -26.21 0.96
N PHE A 225 22.05 -26.09 -0.12
CA PHE A 225 20.67 -26.55 -0.17
C PHE A 225 20.54 -27.78 -1.05
N LEU A 226 19.99 -28.84 -0.46
CA LEU A 226 19.65 -30.07 -1.16
C LEU A 226 18.65 -29.77 -2.30
N LYS A 227 19.12 -29.82 -3.55
CA LYS A 227 18.26 -29.77 -4.74
C LYS A 227 17.35 -31.01 -4.70
N LYS A 228 16.03 -30.84 -4.85
CA LYS A 228 15.06 -31.96 -4.76
C LYS A 228 15.45 -33.16 -5.63
N SER A 229 16.06 -32.93 -6.79
CA SER A 229 16.52 -33.96 -7.73
C SER A 229 17.78 -34.71 -7.27
N ALA A 230 18.50 -34.22 -6.27
CA ALA A 230 19.74 -34.79 -5.75
C ALA A 230 19.58 -35.45 -4.37
N ASN A 231 18.38 -35.41 -3.76
CA ASN A 231 18.13 -35.99 -2.44
C ASN A 231 18.45 -37.50 -2.41
N GLY A 232 19.49 -37.88 -1.67
CA GLY A 232 19.90 -39.26 -1.47
C GLY A 232 20.61 -39.90 -2.66
N ALA A 233 21.07 -39.12 -3.64
CA ALA A 233 21.85 -39.61 -4.78
C ALA A 233 23.27 -40.06 -4.38
N ASP A 234 23.81 -39.44 -3.34
CA ASP A 234 25.13 -39.66 -2.74
C ASP A 234 25.17 -40.81 -1.72
N ILE A 235 24.01 -41.36 -1.34
CA ILE A 235 23.91 -42.46 -0.37
C ILE A 235 24.40 -43.75 -1.03
N PRO A 236 25.56 -44.32 -0.59
CA PRO A 236 26.15 -45.48 -1.26
C PRO A 236 25.32 -46.76 -1.07
N ASP A 237 24.71 -46.91 0.10
CA ASP A 237 23.80 -48.01 0.44
C ASP A 237 22.46 -47.44 0.93
N LYS A 238 21.54 -47.27 -0.02
CA LYS A 238 20.19 -46.75 0.24
C LYS A 238 19.37 -47.69 1.12
N VAL A 239 19.64 -48.99 1.07
CA VAL A 239 18.91 -50.01 1.85
C VAL A 239 19.32 -49.89 3.31
N ARG A 240 20.62 -49.80 3.60
CA ARG A 240 21.14 -49.59 4.94
C ARG A 240 20.75 -48.22 5.51
N PHE A 241 20.69 -47.20 4.67
CA PHE A 241 20.19 -45.88 5.08
C PHE A 241 18.73 -45.93 5.54
N ILE A 242 17.85 -46.59 4.78
CA ILE A 242 16.44 -46.78 5.16
C ILE A 242 16.30 -47.60 6.46
N GLU A 243 17.16 -48.60 6.67
CA GLU A 243 17.26 -49.35 7.93
C GLU A 243 17.65 -48.46 9.10
N ASN A 244 18.71 -47.65 8.95
CA ASN A 244 19.20 -46.77 10.01
C ASN A 244 18.19 -45.68 10.39
N LEU A 245 17.35 -45.25 9.44
CA LEU A 245 16.23 -44.34 9.69
C LEU A 245 15.01 -45.01 10.33
N GLY A 246 15.01 -46.34 10.50
CA GLY A 246 13.87 -47.08 11.03
C GLY A 246 12.66 -47.14 10.08
N LEU A 247 12.85 -46.87 8.78
CA LEU A 247 11.77 -46.76 7.79
C LEU A 247 11.48 -48.07 7.05
N ARG A 248 12.20 -49.16 7.36
CA ARG A 248 12.08 -50.43 6.63
C ARG A 248 10.66 -51.00 6.67
N ASP A 249 10.01 -50.96 7.83
CA ASP A 249 8.63 -51.43 7.98
C ASP A 249 7.63 -50.55 7.24
N THR A 250 7.88 -49.24 7.19
CA THR A 250 7.05 -48.29 6.44
C THR A 250 7.14 -48.54 4.94
N VAL A 251 8.34 -48.78 4.41
CA VAL A 251 8.56 -49.14 3.01
C VAL A 251 7.88 -50.46 2.67
N ASN A 252 7.99 -51.47 3.54
CA ASN A 252 7.33 -52.77 3.36
C ASN A 252 5.79 -52.65 3.37
N LYS A 253 5.23 -51.87 4.29
CA LYS A 253 3.78 -51.58 4.34
C LYS A 253 3.31 -50.87 3.08
N ALA A 254 4.09 -49.93 2.55
CA ALA A 254 3.77 -49.25 1.29
C ALA A 254 3.86 -50.19 0.07
N ALA A 255 4.85 -51.08 0.04
CA ALA A 255 5.02 -52.06 -1.03
C ALA A 255 3.89 -53.11 -1.06
N GLY A 256 3.35 -53.48 0.11
CA GLY A 256 2.23 -54.40 0.27
C GLY A 256 0.84 -53.72 0.30
N ALA A 257 0.77 -52.39 0.16
CA ALA A 257 -0.50 -51.68 0.17
C ALA A 257 -1.29 -51.97 -1.12
N LEU A 258 -2.54 -52.38 -0.98
CA LEU A 258 -3.46 -52.51 -2.11
C LEU A 258 -3.62 -51.14 -2.77
N GLN A 259 -3.21 -51.01 -4.03
CA GLN A 259 -3.38 -49.76 -4.75
C GLN A 259 -4.87 -49.50 -4.95
N LYS A 260 -5.32 -48.25 -4.92
CA LYS A 260 -6.74 -47.91 -5.14
C LYS A 260 -7.27 -48.47 -6.46
N SER A 261 -6.43 -48.55 -7.49
CA SER A 261 -6.72 -49.17 -8.79
C SER A 261 -6.91 -50.68 -8.74
N GLN A 262 -6.39 -51.35 -7.71
CA GLN A 262 -6.47 -52.79 -7.51
C GLN A 262 -7.60 -53.19 -6.57
N ASN A 263 -8.20 -52.26 -5.81
CA ASN A 263 -9.35 -52.54 -4.96
C ASN A 263 -10.55 -53.02 -5.79
N GLY A 264 -10.88 -54.31 -5.67
CA GLY A 264 -11.98 -54.96 -6.38
C GLY A 264 -11.70 -55.24 -7.86
N ALA A 265 -10.44 -55.19 -8.31
CA ALA A 265 -10.06 -55.51 -9.69
C ALA A 265 -10.28 -56.99 -10.04
N ASP A 266 -10.24 -57.86 -9.04
CA ASP A 266 -10.49 -59.29 -9.09
C ASP A 266 -11.99 -59.66 -9.09
N ILE A 267 -12.88 -58.68 -8.88
CA ILE A 267 -14.33 -58.91 -8.88
C ILE A 267 -14.83 -58.92 -10.34
N PRO A 268 -15.30 -60.08 -10.86
CA PRO A 268 -15.72 -60.19 -12.26
C PRO A 268 -16.97 -59.36 -12.56
N GLU A 269 -17.92 -59.31 -11.62
CA GLU A 269 -19.23 -58.66 -11.75
C GLU A 269 -19.43 -57.59 -10.65
N LYS A 270 -18.74 -56.46 -10.79
CA LYS A 270 -18.68 -55.40 -9.75
C LYS A 270 -20.05 -54.85 -9.36
N ASN A 271 -20.96 -54.72 -10.31
CA ASN A 271 -22.31 -54.21 -10.07
C ASN A 271 -23.15 -55.20 -9.24
N GLN A 272 -23.06 -56.49 -9.54
CA GLN A 272 -23.75 -57.53 -8.77
C GLN A 272 -23.18 -57.64 -7.35
N PHE A 273 -21.85 -57.54 -7.22
CA PHE A 273 -21.19 -57.52 -5.92
C PHE A 273 -21.69 -56.36 -5.05
N ALA A 274 -21.70 -55.13 -5.59
CA ALA A 274 -22.17 -53.94 -4.87
C ALA A 274 -23.66 -54.06 -4.46
N HIS A 275 -24.50 -54.63 -5.34
CA HIS A 275 -25.90 -54.92 -5.04
C HIS A 275 -26.06 -55.90 -3.89
N ASN A 276 -25.30 -57.01 -3.88
CA ASN A 276 -25.38 -58.05 -2.86
C ASN A 276 -24.98 -57.57 -1.45
N ILE A 277 -24.16 -56.51 -1.36
CA ILE A 277 -23.73 -55.90 -0.09
C ILE A 277 -24.48 -54.60 0.25
N ASN A 278 -25.56 -54.27 -0.46
CA ASN A 278 -26.36 -53.05 -0.28
C ASN A 278 -25.56 -51.73 -0.41
N VAL A 279 -24.57 -51.70 -1.31
CA VAL A 279 -23.82 -50.49 -1.65
C VAL A 279 -24.31 -49.99 -3.02
N PHE A 280 -25.00 -48.84 -3.04
CA PHE A 280 -25.57 -48.26 -4.25
C PHE A 280 -24.63 -47.22 -4.87
N THR A 281 -24.72 -47.07 -6.19
CA THR A 281 -24.01 -46.01 -6.92
C THR A 281 -24.62 -44.63 -6.62
N GLN A 282 -23.84 -43.57 -6.87
CA GLN A 282 -24.31 -42.19 -6.67
C GLN A 282 -25.59 -41.89 -7.48
N ALA A 283 -25.68 -42.37 -8.72
CA ALA A 283 -26.86 -42.20 -9.56
C ALA A 283 -28.12 -42.87 -8.98
N GLU A 284 -27.98 -44.03 -8.35
CA GLU A 284 -29.09 -44.75 -7.70
C GLU A 284 -29.53 -44.08 -6.40
N SER A 285 -28.58 -43.51 -5.64
CA SER A 285 -28.88 -42.68 -4.47
C SER A 285 -29.62 -41.41 -4.88
N ASP A 286 -29.11 -40.69 -5.89
CA ASP A 286 -29.69 -39.43 -6.35
C ASP A 286 -31.11 -39.63 -6.90
N ALA A 287 -31.36 -40.70 -7.65
CA ALA A 287 -32.71 -41.04 -8.13
C ALA A 287 -33.72 -41.32 -7.00
N ARG A 288 -33.23 -41.74 -5.83
CA ARG A 288 -34.06 -42.09 -4.66
C ARG A 288 -34.29 -40.91 -3.72
N TYR A 289 -33.34 -39.97 -3.63
CA TYR A 289 -33.41 -38.82 -2.72
C TYR A 289 -33.80 -37.49 -3.39
N LEU A 290 -33.63 -37.32 -4.71
CA LEU A 290 -33.99 -36.07 -5.42
C LEU A 290 -35.41 -36.02 -6.02
N LYS A 291 -36.27 -37.01 -5.80
CA LYS A 291 -37.69 -36.92 -6.16
C LYS A 291 -38.47 -35.99 -5.21
N VAL A 292 -38.13 -34.71 -5.21
CA VAL A 292 -38.82 -33.66 -4.41
C VAL A 292 -40.24 -33.41 -4.96
N ALA A 293 -40.48 -33.66 -6.26
CA ALA A 293 -41.78 -33.47 -6.88
C ALA A 293 -42.83 -34.48 -6.40
N ASP A 294 -42.45 -35.75 -6.14
CA ASP A 294 -43.38 -36.80 -5.68
C ASP A 294 -43.76 -36.64 -4.19
N ASN A 295 -43.02 -35.82 -3.42
CA ASN A 295 -43.26 -35.58 -1.99
C ASN A 295 -44.26 -34.46 -1.68
N LEU A 296 -44.67 -33.66 -2.67
CA LEU A 296 -45.72 -32.64 -2.49
C LEU A 296 -47.09 -33.25 -2.80
N PRO A 297 -48.06 -33.23 -1.87
CA PRO A 297 -49.41 -33.67 -2.16
C PRO A 297 -50.05 -32.93 -3.35
N VAL A 298 -50.73 -33.66 -4.23
CA VAL A 298 -51.46 -33.10 -5.37
C VAL A 298 -52.57 -32.16 -4.87
N GLY A 299 -52.68 -30.98 -5.50
CA GLY A 299 -53.73 -30.01 -5.21
C GLY A 299 -53.36 -28.89 -4.24
N ILE A 300 -52.16 -28.88 -3.66
CA ILE A 300 -51.67 -27.75 -2.85
C ILE A 300 -51.36 -26.55 -3.76
N PRO A 301 -51.98 -25.36 -3.53
CA PRO A 301 -51.61 -24.14 -4.24
C PRO A 301 -50.22 -23.66 -3.81
N LEU A 302 -49.31 -23.50 -4.77
CA LEU A 302 -47.96 -22.98 -4.55
C LEU A 302 -47.74 -21.66 -5.30
N PRO A 303 -47.04 -20.69 -4.70
CA PRO A 303 -46.67 -19.46 -5.41
C PRO A 303 -45.66 -19.77 -6.51
N TRP A 304 -45.92 -19.28 -7.72
CA TRP A 304 -45.11 -19.44 -8.91
C TRP A 304 -44.78 -18.07 -9.53
N PRO A 305 -43.49 -17.76 -9.77
CA PRO A 305 -43.09 -16.41 -10.17
C PRO A 305 -43.39 -16.06 -11.63
N LEU A 306 -43.65 -17.04 -12.50
CA LEU A 306 -43.82 -16.82 -13.94
C LEU A 306 -45.29 -16.93 -14.37
N ALA A 307 -45.61 -16.30 -15.51
CA ALA A 307 -46.95 -16.37 -16.10
C ALA A 307 -47.35 -17.80 -16.48
N THR A 308 -46.41 -18.59 -16.99
CA THR A 308 -46.63 -19.96 -17.44
C THR A 308 -46.15 -20.96 -16.38
N PRO A 309 -47.01 -21.87 -15.89
CA PRO A 309 -46.58 -22.91 -14.95
C PRO A 309 -45.69 -23.96 -15.64
N PRO A 310 -44.90 -24.73 -14.89
CA PRO A 310 -44.18 -25.88 -15.45
C PRO A 310 -45.15 -26.92 -16.03
N ALA A 311 -44.65 -27.76 -16.94
CA ALA A 311 -45.43 -28.88 -17.45
C ALA A 311 -45.95 -29.76 -16.30
N GLY A 312 -47.22 -30.16 -16.38
CA GLY A 312 -47.89 -30.94 -15.32
C GLY A 312 -48.45 -30.11 -14.16
N TRP A 313 -48.44 -28.78 -14.26
CA TRP A 313 -49.06 -27.88 -13.29
C TRP A 313 -50.15 -27.01 -13.93
N LEU A 314 -51.15 -26.63 -13.13
CA LEU A 314 -52.28 -25.79 -13.53
C LEU A 314 -52.31 -24.53 -12.67
N VAL A 315 -52.59 -23.36 -13.27
CA VAL A 315 -52.82 -22.11 -12.53
C VAL A 315 -54.19 -22.16 -11.84
N CYS A 316 -54.35 -21.53 -10.67
CA CYS A 316 -55.62 -21.44 -9.94
C CYS A 316 -56.40 -20.17 -10.36
N HIS A 317 -57.12 -20.23 -11.49
CA HIS A 317 -57.85 -19.09 -12.07
C HIS A 317 -59.35 -19.40 -12.32
N GLY A 318 -59.93 -20.29 -11.50
CA GLY A 318 -61.37 -20.59 -11.51
C GLY A 318 -61.85 -21.58 -12.56
N GLN A 319 -60.93 -22.21 -13.30
CA GLN A 319 -61.25 -23.09 -14.43
C GLN A 319 -61.57 -24.52 -14.01
N ALA A 320 -62.38 -25.20 -14.82
CA ALA A 320 -62.63 -26.63 -14.70
C ALA A 320 -61.42 -27.47 -15.19
N PHE A 321 -61.27 -28.68 -14.66
CA PHE A 321 -60.26 -29.65 -15.11
C PHE A 321 -60.85 -31.04 -15.34
N ASN A 322 -60.18 -31.84 -16.17
CA ASN A 322 -60.60 -33.20 -16.47
C ASN A 322 -60.25 -34.15 -15.31
N LYS A 323 -61.26 -34.59 -14.56
CA LYS A 323 -61.12 -35.51 -13.42
C LYS A 323 -60.59 -36.88 -13.80
N ALA A 324 -60.87 -37.37 -15.02
CA ALA A 324 -60.37 -38.65 -15.49
C ALA A 324 -58.87 -38.58 -15.82
N GLN A 325 -58.41 -37.45 -16.35
CA GLN A 325 -56.99 -37.20 -16.62
C GLN A 325 -56.20 -36.92 -15.33
N PHE A 326 -56.81 -36.26 -14.35
CA PHE A 326 -56.15 -35.83 -13.11
C PHE A 326 -56.88 -36.38 -11.86
N PRO A 327 -56.84 -37.71 -11.63
CA PRO A 327 -57.63 -38.35 -10.57
C PRO A 327 -57.20 -37.98 -9.15
N GLN A 328 -55.91 -37.68 -8.93
CA GLN A 328 -55.44 -37.23 -7.61
C GLN A 328 -55.85 -35.78 -7.34
N LEU A 329 -55.84 -34.91 -8.35
CA LEU A 329 -56.36 -33.54 -8.23
C LEU A 329 -57.87 -33.54 -7.98
N ALA A 330 -58.61 -34.48 -8.58
CA ALA A 330 -60.04 -34.69 -8.34
C ALA A 330 -60.36 -35.11 -6.90
N LYS A 331 -59.42 -35.69 -6.15
CA LYS A 331 -59.60 -35.95 -4.71
C LYS A 331 -59.48 -34.66 -3.89
N ALA A 332 -58.57 -33.76 -4.28
CA ALA A 332 -58.38 -32.47 -3.61
C ALA A 332 -59.50 -31.46 -3.96
N TYR A 333 -59.98 -31.46 -5.20
CA TYR A 333 -61.06 -30.59 -5.70
C TYR A 333 -62.19 -31.44 -6.32
N PRO A 334 -63.11 -32.00 -5.50
CA PRO A 334 -64.12 -32.97 -5.97
C PRO A 334 -65.11 -32.44 -7.00
N ASN A 335 -65.36 -31.12 -7.02
CA ASN A 335 -66.23 -30.45 -8.00
C ASN A 335 -65.59 -30.33 -9.39
N GLY A 336 -64.29 -30.68 -9.55
CA GLY A 336 -63.58 -30.59 -10.82
C GLY A 336 -63.24 -29.16 -11.23
N VAL A 337 -63.26 -28.19 -10.31
CA VAL A 337 -62.99 -26.77 -10.57
C VAL A 337 -61.96 -26.27 -9.58
N LEU A 338 -60.93 -25.58 -10.06
CA LEU A 338 -59.93 -24.95 -9.19
C LEU A 338 -60.47 -23.64 -8.61
N PRO A 339 -60.02 -23.22 -7.41
CA PRO A 339 -60.33 -21.89 -6.90
C PRO A 339 -59.74 -20.81 -7.82
N ASP A 340 -60.39 -19.65 -7.87
CA ASP A 340 -59.82 -18.44 -8.46
C ASP A 340 -59.07 -17.69 -7.37
N LEU A 341 -57.75 -17.76 -7.40
CA LEU A 341 -56.86 -17.17 -6.38
C LEU A 341 -56.20 -15.88 -6.87
N ARG A 342 -56.63 -15.34 -8.01
CA ARG A 342 -56.09 -14.08 -8.53
C ARG A 342 -56.47 -12.93 -7.60
N GLY A 343 -55.48 -12.26 -7.02
CA GLY A 343 -55.66 -11.14 -6.10
C GLY A 343 -56.16 -11.52 -4.70
N VAL A 344 -56.13 -12.81 -4.33
CA VAL A 344 -56.66 -13.30 -3.05
C VAL A 344 -55.52 -13.83 -2.18
N PHE A 345 -55.56 -13.52 -0.88
CA PHE A 345 -54.68 -14.13 0.12
C PHE A 345 -55.28 -15.44 0.64
N ILE A 346 -54.47 -16.49 0.73
CA ILE A 346 -54.87 -17.75 1.38
C ILE A 346 -54.72 -17.61 2.89
N ARG A 347 -55.77 -17.93 3.65
CA ARG A 347 -55.74 -18.00 5.12
C ARG A 347 -56.01 -19.42 5.63
N GLY A 348 -55.45 -19.74 6.79
CA GLY A 348 -55.73 -21.01 7.46
C GLY A 348 -57.20 -21.14 7.87
N TRP A 349 -57.78 -22.33 7.71
CA TRP A 349 -59.15 -22.61 8.13
C TRP A 349 -59.25 -22.68 9.66
N ASN A 350 -60.19 -21.94 10.25
CA ASN A 350 -60.34 -21.80 11.70
C ASN A 350 -60.74 -23.11 12.41
N ASN A 351 -61.46 -24.01 11.75
CA ASN A 351 -61.86 -25.34 12.26
C ASN A 351 -62.19 -25.38 13.77
N GLY A 352 -63.08 -24.50 14.23
CA GLY A 352 -63.55 -24.46 15.63
C GLY A 352 -62.65 -23.69 16.62
N ARG A 353 -61.57 -23.03 16.19
CA ARG A 353 -60.68 -22.23 17.05
C ARG A 353 -61.23 -20.83 17.42
N ASN A 354 -62.46 -20.51 17.03
CA ASN A 354 -63.15 -19.24 17.35
C ASN A 354 -62.44 -17.94 16.92
N LEU A 355 -61.52 -18.00 15.95
CA LEU A 355 -60.86 -16.80 15.37
C LEU A 355 -61.53 -16.31 14.08
N ASP A 356 -62.24 -17.20 13.37
CA ASP A 356 -62.95 -16.91 12.11
C ASP A 356 -64.16 -17.87 12.03
N SER A 357 -65.13 -17.65 12.93
CA SER A 357 -66.29 -18.54 13.11
C SER A 357 -67.27 -18.42 11.93
N GLY A 358 -67.95 -19.53 11.59
CA GLY A 358 -68.96 -19.57 10.53
C GLY A 358 -68.42 -19.76 9.10
N ARG A 359 -67.13 -20.05 8.93
CA ARG A 359 -66.45 -20.17 7.62
C ARG A 359 -66.22 -21.62 7.20
N THR A 360 -66.42 -21.91 5.92
CA THR A 360 -66.15 -23.22 5.29
C THR A 360 -64.87 -23.19 4.43
N LEU A 361 -64.25 -24.35 4.18
CA LEU A 361 -63.09 -24.44 3.29
C LEU A 361 -63.40 -23.88 1.89
N LEU A 362 -62.43 -23.20 1.29
CA LEU A 362 -62.52 -22.57 -0.05
C LEU A 362 -63.55 -21.44 -0.21
N SER A 363 -64.21 -20.99 0.87
CA SER A 363 -65.11 -19.82 0.79
C SER A 363 -64.34 -18.50 0.63
N PHE A 364 -64.91 -17.52 -0.07
CA PHE A 364 -64.32 -16.17 -0.24
C PHE A 364 -64.72 -15.24 0.91
N GLN A 365 -63.85 -14.32 1.32
CA GLN A 365 -64.12 -13.29 2.34
C GLN A 365 -63.59 -11.95 1.81
N GLY A 366 -64.41 -10.89 1.95
CA GLY A 366 -63.98 -9.53 1.65
C GLY A 366 -63.01 -8.97 2.69
N ASP A 367 -62.38 -7.84 2.38
CA ASP A 367 -61.48 -7.18 3.31
C ASP A 367 -62.23 -6.57 4.50
N ALA A 368 -61.51 -6.42 5.61
CA ALA A 368 -61.99 -5.74 6.81
C ALA A 368 -60.82 -5.05 7.52
N ILE A 369 -61.10 -3.92 8.15
CA ILE A 369 -60.14 -3.22 9.01
C ILE A 369 -60.49 -3.40 10.48
N ARG A 370 -59.49 -3.23 11.34
CA ARG A 370 -59.75 -3.06 12.78
C ARG A 370 -60.49 -1.75 13.01
N ASN A 371 -61.23 -1.68 14.12
CA ASN A 371 -61.90 -0.46 14.54
C ASN A 371 -60.90 0.70 14.64
N ILE A 372 -61.27 1.86 14.08
CA ILE A 372 -60.49 3.10 14.17
C ILE A 372 -61.13 3.98 15.23
N THR A 373 -60.37 4.34 16.25
CA THR A 373 -60.86 5.16 17.35
C THR A 373 -60.29 6.57 17.29
N GLY A 374 -61.09 7.52 17.73
CA GLY A 374 -60.65 8.87 18.03
C GLY A 374 -61.67 9.51 18.96
N PHE A 375 -61.33 10.67 19.49
CA PHE A 375 -62.23 11.42 20.34
C PHE A 375 -62.27 12.88 19.90
N TYR A 376 -63.42 13.49 20.17
CA TYR A 376 -63.57 14.92 20.18
C TYR A 376 -64.15 15.29 21.55
N ILE A 377 -63.56 16.30 22.19
CA ILE A 377 -64.03 16.86 23.45
C ILE A 377 -64.54 18.26 23.14
N GLN A 378 -65.81 18.49 23.43
CA GLN A 378 -66.40 19.81 23.50
C GLN A 378 -66.87 20.02 24.94
N ASN A 379 -66.18 20.88 25.69
CA ASN A 379 -66.56 21.21 27.06
C ASN A 379 -67.44 22.47 27.05
N LEU A 380 -68.64 22.38 27.64
CA LEU A 380 -69.68 23.41 27.58
C LEU A 380 -69.93 24.03 28.97
N ALA A 381 -68.87 24.40 29.70
CA ALA A 381 -69.01 25.06 31.00
C ALA A 381 -67.83 26.00 31.33
N GLY A 382 -68.14 27.28 31.56
CA GLY A 382 -67.31 28.25 32.31
C GLY A 382 -66.04 28.75 31.62
N ASN A 383 -66.15 29.79 30.79
CA ASN A 383 -65.11 30.73 30.32
C ASN A 383 -63.68 30.18 30.05
N SER A 384 -63.56 28.90 29.66
CA SER A 384 -62.31 28.21 29.36
C SER A 384 -62.57 27.20 28.24
N TYR A 385 -62.25 27.58 27.00
CA TYR A 385 -62.46 26.77 25.82
C TYR A 385 -61.38 25.68 25.68
N TRP A 386 -61.52 24.57 26.41
CA TRP A 386 -60.72 23.37 26.15
C TRP A 386 -61.34 22.57 25.02
N ASN A 387 -60.95 22.91 23.79
CA ASN A 387 -61.38 22.22 22.58
C ASN A 387 -60.27 21.25 22.15
N GLY A 388 -60.54 19.95 22.24
CA GLY A 388 -59.55 18.91 22.00
C GLY A 388 -60.08 17.86 21.04
N CYS A 389 -59.23 17.39 20.13
CA CYS A 389 -59.50 16.22 19.32
C CYS A 389 -58.22 15.40 19.22
N GLY A 390 -58.37 14.08 19.21
CA GLY A 390 -57.25 13.15 19.15
C GLY A 390 -57.61 11.88 18.40
N GLY A 391 -56.58 11.16 17.97
CA GLY A 391 -56.74 10.01 17.10
C GLY A 391 -57.14 10.41 15.68
N ALA A 392 -58.08 9.67 15.09
CA ALA A 392 -58.53 9.91 13.70
C ALA A 392 -59.28 11.24 13.52
N PHE A 393 -59.68 11.91 14.60
CA PHE A 393 -60.31 13.23 14.53
C PHE A 393 -59.27 14.34 14.64
N TYR A 394 -59.47 15.39 13.84
CA TYR A 394 -58.69 16.62 13.94
C TYR A 394 -59.55 17.86 13.73
N GLN A 395 -59.01 18.99 14.15
CA GLN A 395 -59.63 20.28 13.91
C GLN A 395 -59.09 20.84 12.59
N GLU A 396 -60.01 21.15 11.69
CA GLU A 396 -59.68 21.86 10.46
C GLU A 396 -60.02 23.34 10.65
N GLY A 397 -58.98 24.19 10.60
CA GLY A 397 -59.10 25.64 10.81
C GLY A 397 -58.94 26.09 12.28
N ASN A 398 -58.58 27.36 12.47
CA ASN A 398 -58.47 27.95 13.81
C ASN A 398 -59.86 28.34 14.34
N ALA A 399 -60.05 28.23 15.66
CA ALA A 399 -61.17 28.85 16.34
C ALA A 399 -61.10 30.36 16.05
N PHE A 400 -62.07 30.90 15.30
CA PHE A 400 -62.13 32.33 15.04
C PHE A 400 -62.36 33.08 16.36
N GLY A 401 -61.33 33.81 16.80
CA GLY A 401 -61.41 34.93 17.74
C GLY A 401 -61.74 34.59 19.19
N HIS A 402 -60.74 34.62 20.07
CA HIS A 402 -60.99 35.25 21.37
C HIS A 402 -61.15 36.75 21.10
N HIS A 403 -62.39 37.21 21.02
CA HIS A 403 -62.68 38.64 20.99
C HIS A 403 -62.18 39.24 22.31
N ALA A 404 -61.22 40.16 22.23
CA ALA A 404 -60.82 41.01 23.34
C ALA A 404 -61.95 42.01 23.65
N ASN A 405 -63.02 41.50 24.26
CA ASN A 405 -63.93 42.20 25.18
C ASN A 405 -65.10 41.26 25.50
N ASN A 406 -65.10 40.83 26.75
CA ASN A 406 -66.10 40.08 27.51
C ASN A 406 -67.56 40.19 26.97
N SER A 407 -67.96 39.35 26.00
CA SER A 407 -69.36 39.11 25.56
C SER A 407 -69.48 37.90 24.61
N GLY A 408 -69.60 36.67 25.15
CA GLY A 408 -70.45 35.58 24.64
C GLY A 408 -70.39 35.06 23.19
N GLY A 409 -69.34 35.30 22.39
CA GLY A 409 -69.24 34.78 21.03
C GLY A 409 -68.73 33.32 20.95
N ASN A 410 -69.61 32.35 20.68
CA ASN A 410 -69.21 30.96 20.44
C ASN A 410 -68.65 30.78 19.03
N GLY A 411 -67.32 30.75 18.88
CA GLY A 411 -66.67 30.39 17.62
C GLY A 411 -66.91 28.91 17.25
N ALA A 412 -67.42 28.65 16.05
CA ALA A 412 -67.59 27.28 15.54
C ALA A 412 -66.25 26.71 15.04
N THR A 413 -65.90 25.50 15.48
CA THR A 413 -64.73 24.75 14.96
C THR A 413 -65.18 23.52 14.20
N THR A 414 -64.68 23.30 12.99
CA THR A 414 -64.94 22.07 12.22
C THR A 414 -64.03 20.96 12.70
N LYS A 415 -64.61 19.81 13.05
CA LYS A 415 -63.86 18.58 13.31
C LYS A 415 -64.05 17.63 12.12
N ARG A 416 -62.96 17.06 11.62
CA ARG A 416 -62.99 16.06 10.55
C ARG A 416 -62.44 14.73 11.04
N PHE A 417 -63.00 13.66 10.48
CA PHE A 417 -62.42 12.33 10.56
C PHE A 417 -61.49 12.13 9.37
N ASP A 418 -60.26 11.71 9.65
CA ASP A 418 -59.29 11.29 8.67
C ASP A 418 -58.50 10.11 9.22
N ALA A 419 -58.76 8.93 8.65
CA ALA A 419 -58.11 7.69 9.04
C ALA A 419 -56.59 7.72 8.82
N SER A 420 -56.11 8.49 7.82
CA SER A 420 -54.68 8.59 7.48
C SER A 420 -53.82 9.09 8.63
N ARG A 421 -54.45 9.76 9.60
CA ARG A 421 -53.81 10.31 10.80
C ARG A 421 -53.38 9.27 11.82
N VAL A 422 -53.99 8.09 11.80
CA VAL A 422 -53.71 7.01 12.77
C VAL A 422 -53.37 5.68 12.12
N VAL A 423 -53.70 5.51 10.84
CA VAL A 423 -53.38 4.31 10.05
C VAL A 423 -53.05 4.70 8.60
N PRO A 424 -52.16 3.97 7.89
CA PRO A 424 -51.99 4.16 6.45
C PRO A 424 -53.29 3.86 5.68
N THR A 425 -53.60 4.64 4.64
CA THR A 425 -54.83 4.50 3.85
C THR A 425 -54.56 4.29 2.36
N ALA A 426 -55.39 3.47 1.70
CA ALA A 426 -55.44 3.25 0.26
C ALA A 426 -56.86 2.86 -0.17
N ASN A 427 -57.14 2.73 -1.48
CA ASN A 427 -58.44 2.27 -1.98
C ASN A 427 -58.84 0.83 -1.57
N GLU A 428 -57.87 0.01 -1.17
CA GLU A 428 -58.05 -1.38 -0.73
C GLU A 428 -57.18 -1.61 0.51
N ASN A 429 -57.72 -2.30 1.52
CA ASN A 429 -56.98 -2.69 2.70
C ASN A 429 -56.10 -3.91 2.40
N ARG A 430 -54.80 -3.68 2.28
CA ARG A 430 -53.82 -4.73 1.97
C ARG A 430 -52.52 -4.56 2.76
N PRO A 431 -51.92 -5.65 3.25
CA PRO A 431 -50.54 -5.61 3.71
C PRO A 431 -49.61 -5.38 2.51
N VAL A 432 -48.35 -5.01 2.79
CA VAL A 432 -47.28 -5.03 1.76
C VAL A 432 -47.20 -6.44 1.18
N ASN A 433 -47.24 -6.56 -0.15
CA ASN A 433 -47.33 -7.84 -0.84
C ASN A 433 -46.61 -7.81 -2.20
N MET A 434 -46.41 -9.00 -2.78
CA MET A 434 -45.84 -9.22 -4.11
C MET A 434 -46.69 -10.23 -4.87
N ALA A 435 -46.96 -9.99 -6.15
CA ALA A 435 -47.84 -10.82 -6.96
C ALA A 435 -47.11 -12.05 -7.53
N PHE A 436 -47.63 -13.24 -7.24
CA PHE A 436 -47.24 -14.53 -7.83
C PHE A 436 -48.50 -15.22 -8.37
N ASN A 437 -48.34 -16.11 -9.34
CA ASN A 437 -49.41 -17.05 -9.68
C ASN A 437 -49.54 -18.10 -8.57
N TYR A 438 -50.75 -18.60 -8.31
CA TYR A 438 -50.92 -19.84 -7.56
C TYR A 438 -51.09 -21.01 -8.54
N ILE A 439 -50.29 -22.06 -8.38
CA ILE A 439 -50.32 -23.26 -9.22
C ILE A 439 -50.54 -24.52 -8.39
N VAL A 440 -51.20 -25.53 -8.97
CA VAL A 440 -51.38 -26.86 -8.38
C VAL A 440 -50.81 -27.92 -9.31
N ARG A 441 -50.24 -28.98 -8.73
CA ARG A 441 -49.79 -30.14 -9.50
C ARG A 441 -51.00 -30.87 -10.08
N ALA A 442 -50.93 -31.28 -11.34
CA ALA A 442 -52.02 -31.97 -12.02
C ALA A 442 -51.94 -33.50 -11.90
N ALA A 443 -50.72 -34.07 -11.79
CA ALA A 443 -50.45 -35.51 -11.64
C ALA A 443 -49.34 -35.73 -10.61
#